data_AF-A0A9P5Y0U0-F1
#
_entry.id   AF-A0A9P5Y0U0-F1
#
_cell.length_a   1.000
_cell.length_b   1.000
_cell.length_c   1.000
_cell.angle_alpha   90.00
_cell.angle_beta   90.00
_cell.angle_gamma   90.00
#
_symmetry.space_group_name_H-M   'P 1'
#
loop_
_entity.id
_entity.type
_entity.pdbx_description
1 polymer ?
#
loop_
_entity_poly.entity_id
_entity_poly.type
_entity_poly.pdbx_seq_one_letter_code
_entity_poly.pdbx_strand_id
1 'polypeptide(L)'
;MPIHHVGLVVPDLEEGKAFFLAALAPLGYKEFHSFPGLAVGLGISATQADFWLSAGKSPEGGPNKPPSEGLHFAFRAESREVVDQFHEAALKAGGKDNGAPGLRQYAPGYYAAFVHDAKGNNIEVVHM
;
A
#
# COMPACT_ATOMS: atom_id res chain seq x y z
N MET A 1 -5.38 16.49 -0.50
CA MET A 1 -4.60 15.90 0.62
C MET A 1 -3.22 16.54 0.59
N PRO A 2 -2.67 17.06 1.70
CA PRO A 2 -1.37 17.76 1.69
C PRO A 2 -0.15 16.81 1.60
N ILE A 3 -0.35 15.50 1.74
CA ILE A 3 0.71 14.51 1.61
C ILE A 3 1.00 14.31 0.12
N HIS A 4 2.25 14.58 -0.29
CA HIS A 4 2.68 14.42 -1.68
C HIS A 4 3.07 12.97 -2.01
N HIS A 5 3.76 12.29 -1.08
CA HIS A 5 4.14 10.89 -1.23
C HIS A 5 4.49 10.28 0.14
N VAL A 6 4.51 8.95 0.22
CA VAL A 6 5.00 8.17 1.37
C VAL A 6 5.94 7.07 0.86
N GLY A 7 6.91 6.68 1.70
CA GLY A 7 7.85 5.62 1.39
C GLY A 7 7.92 4.57 2.49
N LEU A 8 7.91 3.30 2.10
CA LEU A 8 8.12 2.16 2.99
C LEU A 8 9.44 1.47 2.65
N VAL A 9 10.11 0.99 3.69
CA VAL A 9 11.20 0.03 3.52
C VAL A 9 10.60 -1.35 3.58
N VAL A 10 10.77 -2.15 2.53
CA VAL A 10 10.28 -3.53 2.47
C VAL A 10 11.43 -4.52 2.65
N PRO A 11 11.16 -5.72 3.20
CA PRO A 11 12.20 -6.74 3.42
C PRO A 11 12.74 -7.26 2.10
N ASP A 12 11.84 -7.49 1.15
CA ASP A 12 12.13 -7.85 -0.24
C ASP A 12 11.34 -6.92 -1.16
N LEU A 13 12.05 -6.30 -2.10
CA LEU A 13 11.46 -5.28 -2.99
C LEU A 13 10.51 -5.90 -4.01
N GLU A 14 10.81 -7.09 -4.51
CA GLU A 14 10.00 -7.75 -5.53
C GLU A 14 8.73 -8.34 -4.94
N GLU A 15 8.83 -8.99 -3.77
CA GLU A 15 7.65 -9.47 -3.03
C GLU A 15 6.77 -8.30 -2.58
N GLY A 16 7.37 -7.24 -2.02
CA GLY A 16 6.63 -6.04 -1.62
C GLY A 16 5.93 -5.38 -2.81
N LYS A 17 6.64 -5.21 -3.93
CA LYS A 17 6.07 -4.67 -5.18
C LYS A 17 4.91 -5.51 -5.68
N ALA A 18 5.06 -6.83 -5.75
CA ALA A 18 4.01 -7.73 -6.20
C ALA A 18 2.76 -7.64 -5.31
N PHE A 19 2.94 -7.62 -3.98
CA PHE A 19 1.85 -7.45 -3.02
C PHE A 19 1.11 -6.13 -3.23
N PHE A 20 1.82 -5.00 -3.22
CA PHE A 20 1.18 -3.68 -3.29
C PHE A 20 0.56 -3.40 -4.66
N LEU A 21 1.15 -3.89 -5.76
CA LEU A 21 0.53 -3.80 -7.08
C LEU A 21 -0.77 -4.59 -7.15
N ALA A 22 -0.79 -5.82 -6.60
CA ALA A 22 -2.01 -6.62 -6.58
C ALA A 22 -3.09 -6.01 -5.68
N ALA A 23 -2.72 -5.60 -4.46
CA ALA A 23 -3.64 -5.01 -3.49
C ALA A 23 -4.24 -3.69 -3.99
N LEU A 24 -3.43 -2.81 -4.59
CA LEU A 24 -3.85 -1.46 -5.00
C LEU A 24 -4.34 -1.38 -6.46
N ALA A 25 -4.29 -2.47 -7.23
CA ALA A 25 -4.83 -2.51 -8.59
C ALA A 25 -6.29 -2.04 -8.71
N PRO A 26 -7.22 -2.35 -7.77
CA PRO A 26 -8.59 -1.84 -7.81
C PRO A 26 -8.70 -0.32 -7.70
N LEU A 27 -7.72 0.34 -7.07
CA LEU A 27 -7.62 1.80 -6.99
C LEU A 27 -6.95 2.39 -8.25
N GLY A 28 -6.47 1.56 -9.17
CA GLY A 28 -5.80 1.97 -10.39
C GLY A 28 -4.30 2.21 -10.26
N TYR A 29 -3.69 1.84 -9.12
CA TYR A 29 -2.24 1.95 -8.93
C TYR A 29 -1.47 1.06 -9.90
N LYS A 30 -0.38 1.61 -10.44
CA LYS A 30 0.55 0.92 -11.33
C LYS A 30 1.98 1.25 -10.94
N GLU A 31 2.91 0.45 -11.45
CA GLU A 31 4.32 0.82 -11.43
C GLU A 31 4.50 2.08 -12.28
N PHE A 32 5.02 3.13 -11.65
CA PHE A 32 5.26 4.43 -12.28
C PHE A 32 6.75 4.65 -12.54
N HIS A 33 7.59 4.27 -11.58
CA HIS A 33 9.04 4.38 -11.70
C HIS A 33 9.73 3.18 -11.07
N SER A 34 10.85 2.74 -11.65
CA SER A 34 11.57 1.56 -11.20
C SER A 34 13.07 1.82 -11.17
N PHE A 35 13.66 1.62 -9.99
CA PHE A 35 15.09 1.61 -9.75
C PHE A 35 15.47 0.20 -9.30
N PRO A 36 15.90 -0.68 -10.24
CA PRO A 36 16.13 -2.08 -9.95
C PRO A 36 17.02 -2.30 -8.72
N GLY A 37 16.55 -3.11 -7.76
CA GLY A 37 17.25 -3.42 -6.52
C GLY A 37 17.31 -2.29 -5.47
N LEU A 38 16.74 -1.12 -5.77
CA LEU A 38 16.77 0.05 -4.87
C LEU A 38 15.37 0.48 -4.45
N ALA A 39 14.50 0.79 -5.40
CA ALA A 39 13.16 1.32 -5.12
C ALA A 39 12.20 1.17 -6.29
N VAL A 40 10.91 1.18 -6.00
CA VAL A 40 9.83 1.29 -6.99
C VAL A 40 8.82 2.31 -6.51
N GLY A 41 8.38 3.17 -7.42
CA GLY A 41 7.32 4.15 -7.19
C GLY A 41 6.03 3.67 -7.84
N LEU A 42 4.96 3.63 -7.05
CA LEU A 42 3.61 3.31 -7.50
C LEU A 42 2.77 4.59 -7.55
N GLY A 43 1.87 4.68 -8.52
CA GLY A 43 0.97 5.82 -8.65
C GLY A 43 -0.22 5.54 -9.55
N ILE A 44 -1.26 6.36 -9.39
CA ILE A 44 -2.43 6.42 -10.29
C ILE A 44 -2.21 7.49 -11.37
N SER A 45 -1.46 8.55 -11.05
CA SER A 45 -1.17 9.66 -11.96
C SER A 45 -0.22 9.24 -13.09
N ALA A 46 -0.42 9.81 -14.27
CA ALA A 46 0.50 9.68 -15.40
C ALA A 46 1.79 10.51 -15.23
N THR A 47 1.91 11.32 -14.17
CA THR A 47 3.04 12.25 -13.98
C THR A 47 3.82 12.06 -12.68
N GLN A 48 3.30 11.30 -11.71
CA GLN A 48 3.99 11.09 -10.44
C GLN A 48 3.62 9.78 -9.74
N ALA A 49 4.57 9.24 -8.98
CA ALA A 49 4.35 8.24 -7.95
C ALA A 49 4.11 8.93 -6.59
N ASP A 50 3.15 8.43 -5.82
CA ASP A 50 2.86 8.90 -4.46
C ASP A 50 3.08 7.82 -3.39
N PHE A 51 3.32 6.57 -3.79
CA PHE A 51 3.59 5.47 -2.88
C PHE A 51 4.87 4.74 -3.28
N TRP A 52 5.90 4.80 -2.44
CA TRP A 52 7.22 4.26 -2.74
C TRP A 52 7.55 3.06 -1.87
N LEU A 53 8.16 2.06 -2.48
CA LEU A 53 8.79 0.94 -1.79
C LEU A 53 10.29 1.03 -2.03
N SER A 54 11.08 0.81 -0.99
CA SER A 54 12.53 0.80 -1.06
C SER A 54 13.10 -0.48 -0.44
N ALA A 55 14.19 -0.98 -1.02
CA ALA A 55 14.88 -2.13 -0.47
C ALA A 55 15.53 -1.77 0.87
N GLY A 56 15.38 -2.65 1.86
CA GLY A 56 16.12 -2.52 3.13
C GLY A 56 17.63 -2.73 2.96
N LYS A 57 18.04 -3.51 1.95
CA LYS A 57 19.46 -3.73 1.63
C LYS A 57 19.96 -2.64 0.69
N SER A 58 21.06 -1.98 1.05
CA SER A 58 21.70 -1.02 0.15
C SER A 58 22.36 -1.77 -1.02
N PRO A 59 22.02 -1.45 -2.28
CA PRO A 59 22.72 -2.03 -3.43
C PRO A 59 24.17 -1.54 -3.57
N GLU A 60 24.52 -0.41 -2.93
CA GLU A 60 25.85 0.22 -3.00
C GLU A 60 26.72 -0.04 -1.76
N GLY A 61 26.32 -0.98 -0.89
CA GLY A 61 27.08 -1.33 0.32
C GLY A 61 26.98 -0.31 1.46
N GLY A 62 26.01 0.61 1.40
CA GLY A 62 25.63 1.47 2.52
C GLY A 62 24.91 0.70 3.64
N PRO A 63 24.63 1.36 4.79
CA PRO A 63 23.95 0.71 5.90
C PRO A 63 22.54 0.27 5.49
N ASN A 64 22.20 -0.97 5.84
CA ASN A 64 20.86 -1.50 5.64
C ASN A 64 19.86 -0.73 6.50
N LYS A 65 18.66 -0.50 5.96
CA LYS A 65 17.54 0.07 6.68
C LYS A 65 16.63 -1.07 7.16
N PRO A 66 16.17 -1.05 8.41
CA PRO A 66 15.17 -2.01 8.86
C PRO A 66 13.88 -1.81 8.06
N PRO A 67 13.11 -2.89 7.80
CA PRO A 67 11.78 -2.77 7.22
C PRO A 67 10.88 -1.85 8.06
N SER A 68 9.93 -1.20 7.38
CA SER A 68 8.85 -0.47 8.04
C SER A 68 7.90 -1.47 8.70
N GLU A 69 7.60 -1.27 9.98
CA GLU A 69 6.78 -2.16 10.78
C GLU A 69 5.74 -1.37 11.58
N GLY A 70 4.52 -1.90 11.68
CA GLY A 70 3.44 -1.32 12.51
C GLY A 70 2.93 0.05 12.06
N LEU A 71 3.23 0.49 10.83
CA LEU A 71 2.68 1.74 10.30
C LEU A 71 1.19 1.61 10.00
N HIS A 72 0.48 2.73 10.03
CA HIS A 72 -0.90 2.80 9.54
C HIS A 72 -1.02 3.94 8.52
N PHE A 73 -1.63 3.62 7.37
CA PHE A 73 -1.88 4.57 6.30
C PHE A 73 -3.14 4.15 5.53
N ALA A 74 -3.84 5.14 4.98
CA ALA A 74 -5.11 4.95 4.30
C ALA A 74 -5.07 5.53 2.88
N PHE A 75 -5.54 4.76 1.90
CA PHE A 75 -5.82 5.25 0.56
C PHE A 75 -7.29 5.61 0.42
N ARG A 76 -7.57 6.65 -0.36
CA ARG A 76 -8.94 7.03 -0.70
C ARG A 76 -9.45 6.16 -1.85
N ALA A 77 -10.65 5.62 -1.70
CA ALA A 77 -11.40 4.95 -2.75
C ALA A 77 -12.51 5.85 -3.31
N GLU A 78 -12.75 5.71 -4.61
CA GLU A 78 -13.82 6.42 -5.32
C GLU A 78 -15.22 5.84 -5.03
N SER A 79 -15.30 4.61 -4.51
CA SER A 79 -16.56 3.96 -4.14
C SER A 79 -16.38 2.88 -3.08
N ARG A 80 -17.49 2.39 -2.51
CA ARG A 80 -17.48 1.26 -1.56
C ARG A 80 -17.06 -0.04 -2.23
N GLU A 81 -17.44 -0.23 -3.49
CA GLU A 81 -17.06 -1.40 -4.28
C GLU A 81 -15.54 -1.48 -4.48
N VAL A 82 -14.86 -0.34 -4.61
CA VAL A 82 -13.38 -0.30 -4.67
C VAL A 82 -12.76 -0.71 -3.33
N VAL A 83 -13.38 -0.36 -2.20
CA VAL A 83 -12.95 -0.83 -0.87
C VAL A 83 -13.09 -2.35 -0.76
N ASP A 84 -14.21 -2.90 -1.22
CA ASP A 84 -14.45 -4.35 -1.22
C ASP A 84 -13.43 -5.09 -2.11
N GLN A 85 -13.19 -4.58 -3.31
CA GLN A 85 -12.23 -5.15 -4.26
C GLN A 85 -10.79 -5.08 -3.76
N PHE A 86 -10.39 -3.96 -3.12
CA PHE A 86 -9.09 -3.86 -2.44
C PHE A 86 -8.92 -4.97 -1.42
N HIS A 87 -9.91 -5.16 -0.53
CA HIS A 87 -9.81 -6.16 0.53
C HIS A 87 -9.64 -7.56 -0.05
N GLU A 88 -10.46 -7.94 -1.03
CA GLU A 88 -10.35 -9.22 -1.71
C GLU A 88 -8.98 -9.41 -2.39
N ALA A 89 -8.51 -8.39 -3.13
CA ALA A 89 -7.23 -8.46 -3.84
C ALA A 89 -6.05 -8.55 -2.88
N ALA A 90 -6.05 -7.78 -1.80
CA ALA A 90 -4.99 -7.76 -0.81
C ALA A 90 -4.91 -9.10 -0.05
N LEU A 91 -6.05 -9.72 0.29
CA LEU A 91 -6.06 -11.06 0.88
C LEU A 91 -5.54 -12.13 -0.09
N LYS A 92 -5.94 -12.07 -1.37
CA LYS A 92 -5.41 -12.97 -2.41
C LYS A 92 -3.90 -12.81 -2.62
N ALA A 93 -3.38 -11.61 -2.42
CA ALA A 93 -1.94 -11.31 -2.52
C ALA A 93 -1.14 -11.76 -1.28
N GLY A 94 -1.77 -12.38 -0.28
CA GLY A 94 -1.12 -12.88 0.93
C GLY A 94 -1.21 -11.93 2.13
N GLY A 95 -1.98 -10.86 2.03
CA GLY A 95 -2.30 -9.99 3.15
C GLY A 95 -3.15 -10.70 4.19
N LYS A 96 -3.03 -10.27 5.45
CA LYS A 96 -3.82 -10.80 6.56
C LYS A 96 -4.98 -9.87 6.88
N ASP A 97 -6.19 -10.41 6.98
CA ASP A 97 -7.36 -9.64 7.36
C ASP A 97 -7.15 -8.93 8.71
N ASN A 98 -7.51 -7.65 8.74
CA ASN A 98 -7.52 -6.82 9.94
C ASN A 98 -8.86 -6.06 10.11
N GLY A 99 -9.86 -6.37 9.28
CA GLY A 99 -11.16 -5.73 9.31
C GLY A 99 -11.81 -5.73 7.93
N ALA A 100 -12.78 -6.63 7.77
CA ALA A 100 -13.59 -6.73 6.55
C ALA A 100 -14.25 -5.39 6.16
N PRO A 101 -14.54 -5.17 4.87
CA PRO A 101 -15.22 -3.97 4.40
C PRO A 101 -16.51 -3.69 5.18
N GLY A 102 -16.71 -2.44 5.57
CA GLY A 102 -17.92 -2.03 6.27
C GLY A 102 -17.89 -0.60 6.78
N LEU A 103 -19.04 -0.15 7.29
CA LEU A 103 -19.13 1.14 7.96
C LEU A 103 -18.33 1.15 9.26
N ARG A 104 -17.72 2.28 9.58
CA ARG A 104 -17.00 2.55 10.84
C ARG A 104 -17.65 3.71 11.57
N GLN A 105 -17.69 3.62 12.89
CA GLN A 105 -18.21 4.68 13.77
C GLN A 105 -17.17 5.79 14.02
N TYR A 106 -16.43 6.18 12.98
CA TYR A 106 -15.42 7.24 13.06
C TYR A 106 -15.97 8.57 12.54
N ALA A 107 -16.77 8.49 11.46
CA ALA A 107 -17.48 9.62 10.87
C ALA A 107 -18.69 9.10 10.06
N PRO A 108 -19.72 9.94 9.81
CA PRO A 108 -20.80 9.57 8.91
C PRO A 108 -20.29 9.14 7.53
N GLY A 109 -20.75 8.00 7.05
CA GLY A 109 -20.41 7.49 5.72
C GLY A 109 -19.05 6.80 5.60
N TYR A 110 -18.23 6.77 6.65
CA TYR A 110 -16.89 6.17 6.65
C TYR A 110 -16.96 4.66 6.41
N TYR A 111 -16.72 4.24 5.16
CA TYR A 111 -16.72 2.84 4.75
C TYR A 111 -15.29 2.41 4.43
N ALA A 112 -14.76 1.42 5.13
CA ALA A 112 -13.35 1.07 5.04
C ALA A 112 -13.09 -0.43 5.20
N ALA A 113 -11.93 -0.86 4.72
CA ALA A 113 -11.37 -2.20 4.93
C ALA A 113 -9.90 -2.11 5.32
N PHE A 114 -9.42 -3.11 6.05
CA PHE A 114 -8.09 -3.12 6.67
C PHE A 114 -7.39 -4.45 6.41
N VAL A 115 -6.16 -4.39 5.94
CA VAL A 115 -5.30 -5.56 5.70
C VAL A 115 -3.92 -5.28 6.25
N HIS A 116 -3.33 -6.27 6.91
CA HIS A 116 -1.92 -6.24 7.30
C HIS A 116 -1.04 -6.82 6.19
N ASP A 117 0.08 -6.17 5.90
CA ASP A 117 1.16 -6.78 5.11
C ASP A 117 2.01 -7.76 5.95
N ALA A 118 3.05 -8.32 5.34
CA ALA A 118 3.98 -9.26 5.98
C ALA A 118 4.77 -8.68 7.17
N LYS A 119 4.72 -7.35 7.37
CA LYS A 119 5.37 -6.63 8.47
C LYS A 119 4.37 -5.98 9.43
N GLY A 120 3.10 -6.33 9.31
CA GLY A 120 2.05 -5.82 10.19
C GLY A 120 1.77 -4.33 10.00
N ASN A 121 2.18 -3.74 8.86
CA ASN A 121 1.69 -2.42 8.51
C ASN A 121 0.19 -2.54 8.20
N ASN A 122 -0.63 -1.67 8.79
CA ASN A 122 -2.06 -1.64 8.66
C ASN A 122 -2.48 -0.77 7.48
N ILE A 123 -2.71 -1.40 6.33
CA ILE A 123 -3.18 -0.76 5.11
C ILE A 123 -4.70 -0.62 5.18
N GLU A 124 -5.17 0.61 5.11
CA GLU A 124 -6.57 0.95 5.00
C GLU A 124 -6.91 1.43 3.60
N VAL A 125 -8.10 1.07 3.12
CA VAL A 125 -8.76 1.77 2.02
C VAL A 125 -10.11 2.24 2.50
N VAL A 126 -10.39 3.53 2.31
CA VAL A 126 -11.58 4.21 2.81
C VAL A 126 -12.31 4.98 1.73
N HIS A 127 -13.63 4.90 1.76
CA HIS A 127 -14.54 5.73 0.98
C HIS A 127 -15.44 6.54 1.93
N MET A 128 -15.52 7.85 1.70
CA MET A 128 -16.36 8.80 2.42
C MET A 128 -16.77 9.98 1.55
#